data_AF-A0A9E0A6B2-F1
#
_entry.id   AF-A0A9E0A6B2-F1
#
_cell.length_a   1.000
_cell.length_b   1.000
_cell.length_c   1.000
_cell.angle_alpha   90.00
_cell.angle_beta   90.00
_cell.angle_gamma   90.00
#
_symmetry.space_group_name_H-M   'P 1'
#
loop_
_entity.id
_entity.type
_entity.pdbx_description
1 polymer ?
#
loop_
_entity_poly.entity_id
_entity_poly.type
_entity_poly.pdbx_seq_one_letter_code
_entity_poly.pdbx_strand_id
1 'polypeptide(L)'
;ENDKFKVNHTNIEFSETEILKLLENHPEKFSPNVIMRPLYQEVILPNLCYIGGGGEIAYWLELKSFFAAAKVTFPMLLLRNSVLLATEKQVKKADKLALSWEDLFLKQALLINDKTKQLSGFPIDLDNLKQQLKLQFENLYSLASQTDESFLGAVKAQEAKQTKGLENLQKRLLKAQKRKLSEILHRITDLQNELFPNQSLQERQANFSEFYLENGENLIPMIINQLKPLENKFEVIIL
;
A
#
# COMPACT_ATOMS: atom_id res chain seq x y z
N GLU A 1 25.28 15.07 25.57
CA GLU A 1 24.81 16.31 26.24
C GLU A 1 25.94 16.82 27.12
N ASN A 2 26.27 18.11 27.07
CA ASN A 2 27.39 18.69 27.83
C ASN A 2 28.72 17.91 27.62
N ASP A 3 29.03 17.56 26.37
CA ASP A 3 30.22 16.82 25.94
C ASP A 3 30.42 15.43 26.58
N LYS A 4 29.34 14.84 27.11
CA LYS A 4 29.32 13.46 27.62
C LYS A 4 28.35 12.57 26.85
N PHE A 5 28.72 11.29 26.77
CA PHE A 5 27.92 10.19 26.25
C PHE A 5 27.25 9.46 27.42
N LYS A 6 25.93 9.26 27.36
CA LYS A 6 25.18 8.65 28.45
C LYS A 6 24.41 7.44 27.97
N VAL A 7 24.31 6.42 28.81
CA VAL A 7 23.42 5.28 28.57
C VAL A 7 22.06 5.60 29.17
N ASN A 8 21.05 5.69 28.30
CA ASN A 8 19.68 6.03 28.68
C ASN A 8 19.19 5.19 29.87
N HIS A 9 18.50 5.84 30.81
CA HIS A 9 17.92 5.22 32.01
C HIS A 9 18.93 4.59 32.99
N THR A 10 20.21 4.98 32.91
CA THR A 10 21.25 4.55 33.87
C THR A 10 22.08 5.74 34.34
N ASN A 11 22.90 5.52 35.37
CA ASN A 11 23.91 6.50 35.81
C ASN A 11 25.25 6.36 35.06
N ILE A 12 25.29 5.55 33.99
CA ILE A 12 26.52 5.31 33.22
C ILE A 12 26.74 6.46 32.27
N GLU A 13 27.87 7.14 32.42
CA GLU A 13 28.30 8.24 31.58
C GLU A 13 29.78 8.06 31.21
N PHE A 14 30.14 8.49 30.01
CA PHE A 14 31.50 8.47 29.49
C PHE A 14 31.86 9.84 28.92
N SER A 15 33.08 10.28 29.14
CA SER A 15 33.73 11.27 28.29
C SER A 15 34.05 10.66 26.92
N GLU A 16 34.40 11.50 25.95
CA GLU A 16 34.86 11.06 24.63
C GLU A 16 36.07 10.11 24.73
N THR A 17 37.05 10.43 25.58
CA THR A 17 38.25 9.58 25.76
C THR A 17 37.91 8.21 26.36
N GLU A 18 36.96 8.16 27.29
CA GLU A 18 36.55 6.91 27.94
C GLU A 18 35.74 6.02 26.99
N ILE A 19 34.82 6.60 26.21
CA ILE A 19 34.00 5.81 25.28
C ILE A 19 34.85 5.27 24.11
N LEU A 20 35.85 6.03 23.63
CA LEU A 20 36.78 5.56 22.60
C LEU A 20 37.68 4.44 23.13
N LYS A 21 38.22 4.57 24.34
CA LYS A 21 39.01 3.50 24.97
C LYS A 21 38.15 2.25 25.21
N LEU A 22 36.88 2.42 25.58
CA LEU A 22 35.95 1.31 25.72
C LEU A 22 35.67 0.65 24.37
N LEU A 23 35.51 1.42 23.29
CA LEU A 23 35.31 0.91 21.93
C LEU A 23 36.51 0.07 21.44
N GLU A 24 37.73 0.52 21.69
CA GLU A 24 38.95 -0.21 21.31
C GLU A 24 39.12 -1.52 22.08
N ASN A 25 38.86 -1.50 23.40
CA ASN A 25 39.10 -2.66 24.27
C ASN A 25 37.91 -3.63 24.36
N HIS A 26 36.70 -3.15 24.07
CA HIS A 26 35.45 -3.90 24.20
C HIS A 26 34.45 -3.60 23.07
N PRO A 27 34.81 -3.81 21.79
CA PRO A 27 33.94 -3.53 20.66
C PRO A 27 32.62 -4.32 20.68
N GLU A 28 32.58 -5.49 21.34
CA GLU A 28 31.39 -6.33 21.51
C GLU A 28 30.25 -5.66 22.29
N LYS A 29 30.55 -4.59 23.03
CA LYS A 29 29.56 -3.80 23.78
C LYS A 29 28.86 -2.75 22.94
N PHE A 30 29.28 -2.56 21.70
CA PHE A 30 28.72 -1.56 20.79
C PHE A 30 27.93 -2.25 19.68
N SER A 31 26.77 -1.68 19.36
CA SER A 31 25.98 -2.11 18.21
C SER A 31 25.40 -0.89 17.52
N PRO A 32 25.29 -0.91 16.18
CA PRO A 32 24.70 0.20 15.45
C PRO A 32 23.18 0.22 15.67
N ASN A 33 22.63 1.41 15.88
CA ASN A 33 21.19 1.61 15.81
C ASN A 33 20.70 1.66 14.35
N VAL A 34 19.41 1.91 14.14
CA VAL A 34 18.81 1.96 12.79
C VAL A 34 19.53 2.93 11.84
N ILE A 35 20.04 4.06 12.34
CA ILE A 35 20.73 5.13 11.58
C ILE A 35 22.16 4.75 11.25
N MET A 36 22.87 4.20 12.23
CA MET A 36 24.27 3.83 12.04
C MET A 36 24.42 2.50 11.31
N ARG A 37 23.40 1.63 11.33
CA ARG A 37 23.46 0.28 10.73
C ARG A 37 23.77 0.31 9.23
N PRO A 38 23.11 1.13 8.39
CA PRO A 38 23.47 1.28 6.98
C PRO A 38 24.95 1.63 6.78
N LEU A 39 25.44 2.66 7.47
CA LEU A 39 26.85 3.06 7.35
C LEU A 39 27.80 1.96 7.81
N TYR A 40 27.52 1.35 8.96
CA TYR A 40 28.30 0.25 9.50
C TYR A 40 28.42 -0.90 8.49
N GLN A 41 27.28 -1.32 7.91
CA GLN A 41 27.23 -2.36 6.90
C GLN A 41 28.11 -2.05 5.68
N GLU A 42 28.07 -0.81 5.16
CA GLU A 42 28.87 -0.39 4.00
C GLU A 42 30.37 -0.29 4.31
N VAL A 43 30.75 -0.15 5.59
CA VAL A 43 32.15 -0.14 6.01
C VAL A 43 32.70 -1.54 6.18
N ILE A 44 31.92 -2.47 6.75
CA ILE A 44 32.40 -3.82 7.07
C ILE A 44 32.20 -4.84 5.95
N LEU A 45 31.27 -4.61 5.02
CA LEU A 45 30.99 -5.50 3.90
C LEU A 45 31.31 -4.81 2.56
N PRO A 46 31.89 -5.52 1.58
CA PRO A 46 32.06 -5.00 0.22
C PRO A 46 30.71 -5.01 -0.50
N ASN A 47 29.84 -4.06 -0.18
CA ASN A 47 28.49 -4.03 -0.71
C ASN A 47 28.41 -3.25 -2.02
N LEU A 48 27.90 -3.92 -3.07
CA LEU A 48 27.60 -3.29 -4.35
C LEU A 48 26.18 -2.69 -4.35
N CYS A 49 25.24 -3.38 -3.71
CA CYS A 49 23.82 -3.07 -3.78
C CYS A 49 23.11 -3.53 -2.52
N TYR A 50 22.43 -2.59 -1.86
CA TYR A 50 21.50 -2.92 -0.79
C TYR A 50 20.15 -3.37 -1.39
N ILE A 51 19.65 -4.52 -0.95
CA ILE A 51 18.34 -5.05 -1.34
C ILE A 51 17.40 -4.91 -0.14
N GLY A 52 16.30 -4.17 -0.32
CA GLY A 52 15.38 -3.86 0.78
C GLY A 52 13.92 -3.76 0.34
N GLY A 53 13.01 -3.80 1.32
CA GLY A 53 11.60 -3.47 1.07
C GLY A 53 11.36 -1.97 0.92
N GLY A 54 10.18 -1.57 0.44
CA GLY A 54 9.89 -0.15 0.17
C GLY A 54 10.10 0.80 1.36
N GLY A 55 9.80 0.35 2.58
CA GLY A 55 10.05 1.14 3.79
C GLY A 55 11.54 1.31 4.11
N GLU A 56 12.34 0.26 3.91
CA GLU A 56 13.79 0.33 4.09
C GLU A 56 14.43 1.22 3.02
N ILE A 57 14.01 1.10 1.76
CA ILE A 57 14.54 1.93 0.67
C ILE A 57 14.23 3.41 0.92
N ALA A 58 13.01 3.75 1.36
CA ALA A 58 12.65 5.12 1.73
C ALA A 58 13.58 5.65 2.84
N TYR A 59 13.81 4.85 3.87
CA TYR A 59 14.72 5.18 4.96
C TYR A 59 16.17 5.38 4.51
N TRP A 60 16.69 4.51 3.63
CA TRP A 60 18.04 4.64 3.08
C TRP A 60 18.22 5.95 2.30
N LEU A 61 17.20 6.38 1.54
CA LEU A 61 17.26 7.62 0.77
C LEU A 61 17.44 8.87 1.63
N GLU A 62 17.00 8.84 2.89
CA GLU A 62 17.18 9.92 3.86
C GLU A 62 18.64 10.05 4.35
N LEU A 63 19.47 9.01 4.20
CA LEU A 63 20.82 8.93 4.77
C LEU A 63 21.94 9.45 3.86
N LYS A 64 21.64 9.97 2.66
CA LYS A 64 22.67 10.40 1.69
C LYS A 64 23.66 11.42 2.26
N SER A 65 23.16 12.41 3.01
CA SER A 65 24.00 13.44 3.65
C SER A 65 24.88 12.85 4.75
N PHE A 66 24.37 11.88 5.51
CA PHE A 66 25.13 11.16 6.54
C PHE A 66 26.30 10.37 5.93
N PHE A 67 26.06 9.65 4.84
CA PHE A 67 27.11 8.95 4.09
C PHE A 67 28.18 9.90 3.52
N ALA A 68 27.75 11.03 2.95
CA ALA A 68 28.66 12.06 2.46
C ALA A 68 29.55 12.64 3.58
N ALA A 69 28.97 12.91 4.75
CA ALA A 69 29.70 13.39 5.93
C ALA A 69 30.70 12.34 6.45
N ALA A 70 30.32 11.07 6.44
CA ALA A 70 31.18 9.94 6.80
C ALA A 70 32.22 9.57 5.71
N LYS A 71 32.14 10.20 4.53
CA LYS A 71 32.98 9.91 3.35
C LYS A 71 32.93 8.43 2.92
N VAL A 72 31.78 7.79 3.11
CA VAL A 72 31.51 6.42 2.66
C VAL A 72 30.65 6.49 1.40
N THR A 73 30.93 5.62 0.44
CA THR A 73 30.16 5.57 -0.80
C THR A 73 28.74 5.10 -0.50
N PHE A 74 27.75 5.82 -1.01
CA PHE A 74 26.35 5.43 -0.88
C PHE A 74 26.04 4.31 -1.89
N PRO A 75 25.53 3.14 -1.47
CA PRO A 75 25.35 2.00 -2.36
C PRO A 75 24.18 2.19 -3.32
N MET A 76 24.13 1.34 -4.34
CA MET A 76 22.89 1.18 -5.12
C MET A 76 21.79 0.61 -4.23
N LEU A 77 20.57 1.08 -4.43
CA LEU A 77 19.39 0.60 -3.71
C LEU A 77 18.51 -0.16 -4.70
N LEU A 78 18.22 -1.42 -4.39
CA LEU A 78 17.33 -2.27 -5.16
C LEU A 78 16.12 -2.68 -4.32
N LEU A 79 14.93 -2.45 -4.86
CA LEU A 79 13.71 -2.96 -4.25
C LEU A 79 13.69 -4.48 -4.43
N ARG A 80 13.56 -5.23 -3.33
CA ARG A 80 13.39 -6.69 -3.42
C ARG A 80 12.14 -7.03 -4.24
N ASN A 81 12.14 -8.18 -4.91
CA ASN A 81 10.92 -8.65 -5.58
C ASN A 81 9.78 -8.78 -4.55
N SER A 82 8.57 -8.44 -5.00
CA SER A 82 7.34 -8.66 -4.25
C SER A 82 6.53 -9.76 -4.91
N VAL A 83 5.99 -10.65 -4.08
CA VAL A 83 5.36 -11.89 -4.55
C VAL A 83 4.04 -12.14 -3.84
N LEU A 84 3.07 -12.64 -4.61
CA LEU A 84 1.86 -13.27 -4.11
C LEU A 84 1.89 -14.72 -4.57
N LEU A 85 1.80 -15.65 -3.63
CA LEU A 85 1.65 -17.07 -3.90
C LEU A 85 0.15 -17.39 -3.94
N ALA A 86 -0.29 -17.99 -5.05
CA ALA A 86 -1.68 -18.39 -5.24
C ALA A 86 -1.75 -19.86 -5.62
N THR A 87 -2.66 -20.61 -5.00
CA THR A 87 -2.91 -22.01 -5.38
C THR A 87 -3.74 -22.08 -6.66
N GLU A 88 -3.61 -23.15 -7.44
CA GLU A 88 -4.52 -23.39 -8.57
C GLU A 88 -6.02 -23.29 -8.21
N LYS A 89 -6.39 -23.69 -6.98
CA LYS A 89 -7.77 -23.60 -6.50
C LYS A 89 -8.22 -22.15 -6.40
N GLN A 90 -7.36 -21.25 -5.92
CA GLN A 90 -7.64 -19.81 -5.86
C GLN A 90 -7.73 -19.19 -7.25
N VAL A 91 -6.86 -19.59 -8.19
CA VAL A 91 -6.96 -19.15 -9.60
C VAL A 91 -8.31 -19.56 -10.20
N LYS A 92 -8.69 -20.83 -10.05
CA LYS A 92 -10.00 -21.34 -10.51
C LYS A 92 -11.18 -20.62 -9.84
N LYS A 93 -11.05 -20.19 -8.58
CA LYS A 93 -12.06 -19.36 -7.89
C LYS A 93 -12.13 -17.96 -8.52
N ALA A 94 -10.99 -17.33 -8.80
CA ALA A 94 -10.90 -16.02 -9.42
C ALA A 94 -11.55 -16.02 -10.82
N ASP A 95 -11.21 -17.02 -11.65
CA ASP A 95 -11.76 -17.18 -13.00
C ASP A 95 -13.29 -17.32 -12.98
N LYS A 96 -13.81 -18.16 -12.08
CA LYS A 96 -15.26 -18.36 -11.90
C LYS A 96 -16.00 -17.10 -11.44
N LEU A 97 -15.30 -16.19 -10.76
CA LEU A 97 -15.81 -14.91 -10.30
C LEU A 97 -15.53 -13.78 -11.32
N ALA A 98 -14.93 -14.10 -12.47
CA ALA A 98 -14.48 -13.15 -13.48
C ALA A 98 -13.64 -12.01 -12.87
N LEU A 99 -12.68 -12.38 -12.02
CA LEU A 99 -11.72 -11.48 -11.38
C LEU A 99 -10.40 -11.54 -12.12
N SER A 100 -9.84 -10.37 -12.45
CA SER A 100 -8.44 -10.27 -12.83
C SER A 100 -7.55 -10.20 -11.58
N TRP A 101 -6.24 -10.34 -11.75
CA TRP A 101 -5.31 -10.10 -10.64
C TRP A 101 -5.33 -8.64 -10.20
N GLU A 102 -5.40 -7.70 -11.15
CA GLU A 102 -5.47 -6.27 -10.85
C GLU A 102 -6.68 -5.93 -9.98
N ASP A 103 -7.84 -6.55 -10.25
CA ASP A 103 -9.04 -6.43 -9.41
C ASP A 103 -8.74 -6.83 -7.96
N LEU A 104 -8.04 -7.95 -7.75
CA LEU A 104 -7.75 -8.51 -6.43
C LEU A 104 -6.78 -7.65 -5.62
N PHE A 105 -5.92 -6.86 -6.27
CA PHE A 105 -5.04 -5.89 -5.61
C PHE A 105 -5.75 -4.58 -5.21
N LEU A 106 -6.98 -4.33 -5.68
CA LEU A 106 -7.75 -3.16 -5.26
C LEU A 106 -8.12 -3.26 -3.78
N LYS A 107 -8.25 -2.10 -3.13
CA LYS A 107 -8.87 -2.03 -1.80
C LYS A 107 -10.25 -2.70 -1.85
N GLN A 108 -10.55 -3.56 -0.89
CA GLN A 108 -11.79 -4.34 -0.84
C GLN A 108 -13.05 -3.51 -1.10
N ALA A 109 -13.16 -2.32 -0.51
CA ALA A 109 -14.30 -1.43 -0.73
C ALA A 109 -14.46 -1.01 -2.21
N LEU A 110 -13.35 -0.77 -2.92
CA LEU A 110 -13.33 -0.45 -4.35
C LEU A 110 -13.69 -1.68 -5.18
N LEU A 111 -13.03 -2.82 -4.93
CA LEU A 111 -13.32 -4.09 -5.60
C LEU A 111 -14.81 -4.44 -5.53
N ILE A 112 -15.39 -4.38 -4.33
CA ILE A 112 -16.82 -4.66 -4.13
C ILE A 112 -17.71 -3.63 -4.83
N ASN A 113 -17.34 -2.35 -4.84
CA ASN A 113 -18.10 -1.33 -5.58
C ASN A 113 -18.07 -1.61 -7.09
N ASP A 114 -16.88 -1.85 -7.65
CA ASP A 114 -16.68 -2.02 -9.08
C ASP A 114 -17.34 -3.29 -9.59
N LYS A 115 -17.20 -4.40 -8.86
CA LYS A 115 -17.90 -5.66 -9.18
C LYS A 115 -19.42 -5.53 -9.01
N THR A 116 -19.91 -4.77 -8.03
CA THR A 116 -21.35 -4.48 -7.93
C THR A 116 -21.86 -3.72 -9.15
N LYS A 117 -21.09 -2.73 -9.64
CA LYS A 117 -21.45 -1.98 -10.85
C LYS A 117 -21.41 -2.88 -12.09
N GLN A 118 -20.37 -3.72 -12.25
CA GLN A 118 -20.19 -4.62 -13.39
C GLN A 118 -21.28 -5.70 -13.46
N LEU A 119 -21.66 -6.28 -12.31
CA LEU A 119 -22.68 -7.33 -12.23
C LEU A 119 -24.11 -6.78 -12.25
N SER A 120 -24.28 -5.46 -12.15
CA SER A 120 -25.58 -4.83 -12.24
C SER A 120 -26.02 -4.77 -13.70
N GLY A 121 -27.20 -5.33 -14.01
CA GLY A 121 -27.78 -5.26 -15.36
C GLY A 121 -28.26 -3.88 -15.80
N PHE A 122 -27.99 -2.84 -15.00
CA PHE A 122 -28.37 -1.45 -15.25
C PHE A 122 -27.33 -0.50 -14.62
N PRO A 123 -27.15 0.71 -15.17
CA PRO A 123 -26.20 1.68 -14.65
C PRO A 123 -26.65 2.16 -13.26
N ILE A 124 -25.85 1.86 -12.23
CA ILE A 124 -26.05 2.39 -10.88
C ILE A 124 -25.52 3.83 -10.79
N ASP A 125 -24.63 4.22 -11.70
CA ASP A 125 -24.05 5.54 -11.71
C ASP A 125 -25.05 6.58 -12.23
N LEU A 126 -25.27 7.63 -11.45
CA LEU A 126 -26.20 8.71 -11.79
C LEU A 126 -25.47 9.90 -12.41
N ASP A 127 -24.23 9.74 -12.85
CA ASP A 127 -23.40 10.82 -13.39
C ASP A 127 -24.06 11.56 -14.57
N ASN A 128 -24.75 10.85 -15.47
CA ASN A 128 -25.53 11.50 -16.53
C ASN A 128 -26.63 12.42 -15.96
N LEU A 129 -27.38 11.96 -14.95
CA LEU A 129 -28.40 12.78 -14.29
C LEU A 129 -27.79 13.97 -13.55
N LYS A 130 -26.61 13.80 -12.93
CA LYS A 130 -25.89 14.91 -12.29
C LYS A 130 -25.42 15.95 -13.31
N GLN A 131 -24.94 15.51 -14.47
CA GLN A 131 -24.54 16.41 -15.56
C GLN A 131 -25.75 17.17 -16.12
N GLN A 132 -26.86 16.49 -16.37
CA GLN A 132 -28.11 17.13 -16.80
C GLN A 132 -28.61 18.14 -15.76
N LEU A 133 -28.55 17.80 -14.47
CA LEU A 133 -28.91 18.69 -13.38
C LEU A 133 -28.03 19.95 -13.38
N LYS A 134 -26.71 19.79 -13.55
CA LYS A 134 -25.77 20.90 -13.61
C LYS A 134 -26.11 21.85 -14.77
N LEU A 135 -26.38 21.32 -15.96
CA LEU A 135 -26.80 22.13 -17.12
C LEU A 135 -28.11 22.90 -16.85
N GLN A 136 -29.06 22.29 -16.14
CA GLN A 136 -30.30 22.98 -15.73
C GLN A 136 -30.01 24.14 -14.78
N PHE A 137 -29.07 23.97 -13.84
CA PHE A 137 -28.67 25.03 -12.92
C PHE A 137 -27.86 26.13 -13.61
N GLU A 138 -27.01 25.82 -14.58
CA GLU A 138 -26.32 26.81 -15.41
C GLU A 138 -27.33 27.74 -16.11
N ASN A 139 -28.41 27.19 -16.65
CA ASN A 139 -29.51 27.99 -17.19
C ASN A 139 -30.20 28.84 -16.12
N LEU A 140 -30.48 28.28 -14.94
CA LEU A 140 -31.08 29.03 -13.81
C LEU A 140 -30.18 30.18 -13.32
N TYR A 141 -28.86 29.99 -13.28
CA TYR A 141 -27.92 31.05 -12.94
C TYR A 141 -27.98 32.18 -13.98
N SER A 142 -28.04 31.85 -15.27
CA SER A 142 -28.13 32.86 -16.34
C SER A 142 -29.41 33.70 -16.27
N LEU A 143 -30.52 33.11 -15.78
CA LEU A 143 -31.78 33.81 -15.54
C LEU A 143 -31.71 34.64 -14.25
N ALA A 144 -31.18 34.07 -13.17
CA ALA A 144 -31.05 34.74 -11.88
C ALA A 144 -30.13 35.97 -11.97
N SER A 145 -29.06 35.92 -12.78
CA SER A 145 -28.17 37.06 -13.03
C SER A 145 -28.83 38.22 -13.78
N GLN A 146 -29.95 37.98 -14.47
CA GLN A 146 -30.77 39.03 -15.08
C GLN A 146 -31.82 39.62 -14.12
N THR A 147 -31.88 39.09 -12.89
CA THR A 147 -32.78 39.54 -11.82
C THR A 147 -32.00 40.15 -10.65
N ASP A 148 -32.44 39.97 -9.41
CA ASP A 148 -31.75 40.47 -8.21
C ASP A 148 -30.57 39.56 -7.84
N GLU A 149 -29.39 40.15 -7.58
CA GLU A 149 -28.17 39.39 -7.22
C GLU A 149 -28.36 38.52 -5.97
N SER A 150 -29.25 38.90 -5.05
CA SER A 150 -29.59 38.10 -3.87
C SER A 150 -30.15 36.72 -4.20
N PHE A 151 -30.70 36.52 -5.41
CA PHE A 151 -31.24 35.24 -5.86
C PHE A 151 -30.16 34.20 -6.21
N LEU A 152 -28.94 34.64 -6.56
CA LEU A 152 -27.83 33.74 -6.92
C LEU A 152 -27.45 32.81 -5.76
N GLY A 153 -27.49 33.32 -4.52
CA GLY A 153 -27.24 32.54 -3.32
C GLY A 153 -28.28 31.42 -3.13
N ALA A 154 -29.55 31.71 -3.40
CA ALA A 154 -30.64 30.74 -3.31
C ALA A 154 -30.52 29.66 -4.39
N VAL A 155 -30.21 30.03 -5.63
CA VAL A 155 -29.97 29.07 -6.73
C VAL A 155 -28.82 28.13 -6.40
N LYS A 156 -27.70 28.68 -5.89
CA LYS A 156 -26.53 27.88 -5.48
C LYS A 156 -26.82 26.92 -4.34
N ALA A 157 -27.57 27.37 -3.33
CA ALA A 157 -28.00 26.49 -2.25
C ALA A 157 -28.86 25.33 -2.77
N GLN A 158 -29.73 25.60 -3.74
CA GLN A 158 -30.61 24.59 -4.32
C GLN A 158 -29.86 23.61 -5.23
N GLU A 159 -28.89 24.07 -6.03
CA GLU A 159 -27.99 23.22 -6.82
C GLU A 159 -27.24 22.23 -5.93
N ALA A 160 -26.61 22.74 -4.87
CA ALA A 160 -25.86 21.92 -3.93
C ALA A 160 -26.76 20.88 -3.24
N LYS A 161 -27.96 21.29 -2.83
CA LYS A 161 -28.94 20.40 -2.18
C LYS A 161 -29.39 19.28 -3.11
N GLN A 162 -29.72 19.59 -4.36
CA GLN A 162 -30.21 18.60 -5.32
C GLN A 162 -29.09 17.65 -5.79
N THR A 163 -27.89 18.18 -6.04
CA THR A 163 -26.70 17.38 -6.37
C THR A 163 -26.41 16.37 -5.25
N LYS A 164 -26.38 16.83 -4.00
CA LYS A 164 -26.22 15.96 -2.83
C LYS A 164 -27.35 14.94 -2.70
N GLY A 165 -28.58 15.31 -3.10
CA GLY A 165 -29.71 14.39 -3.20
C GLY A 165 -29.46 13.23 -4.14
N LEU A 166 -28.96 13.51 -5.36
CA LEU A 166 -28.59 12.49 -6.35
C LEU A 166 -27.45 11.61 -5.86
N GLU A 167 -26.41 12.18 -5.25
CA GLU A 167 -25.30 11.41 -4.66
C GLU A 167 -25.78 10.43 -3.58
N ASN A 168 -26.68 10.88 -2.70
CA ASN A 168 -27.25 10.03 -1.66
C ASN A 168 -28.12 8.93 -2.26
N LEU A 169 -28.88 9.22 -3.31
CA LEU A 169 -29.68 8.23 -4.03
C LEU A 169 -28.78 7.17 -4.68
N GLN A 170 -27.72 7.58 -5.37
CA GLN A 170 -26.72 6.68 -5.95
C GLN A 170 -26.10 5.76 -4.90
N LYS A 171 -25.71 6.29 -3.73
CA LYS A 171 -25.20 5.48 -2.62
C LYS A 171 -26.22 4.45 -2.12
N ARG A 172 -27.51 4.83 -2.04
CA ARG A 172 -28.60 3.93 -1.64
C ARG A 172 -28.84 2.84 -2.67
N LEU A 173 -28.81 3.17 -3.97
CA LEU A 173 -28.94 2.21 -5.06
C LEU A 173 -27.79 1.20 -5.04
N LEU A 174 -26.54 1.68 -4.91
CA LEU A 174 -25.37 0.81 -4.79
C LEU A 174 -25.48 -0.12 -3.59
N LYS A 175 -25.90 0.39 -2.43
CA LYS A 175 -26.11 -0.42 -1.22
C LYS A 175 -27.21 -1.47 -1.40
N ALA A 176 -28.31 -1.12 -2.07
CA ALA A 176 -29.39 -2.07 -2.38
C ALA A 176 -28.90 -3.18 -3.32
N GLN A 177 -28.13 -2.81 -4.35
CA GLN A 177 -27.56 -3.78 -5.28
C GLN A 177 -26.53 -4.70 -4.60
N LYS A 178 -25.68 -4.17 -3.71
CA LYS A 178 -24.78 -4.98 -2.89
C LYS A 178 -25.51 -6.04 -2.07
N ARG A 179 -26.68 -5.70 -1.50
CA ARG A 179 -27.50 -6.67 -0.76
C ARG A 179 -28.06 -7.76 -1.68
N LYS A 180 -28.49 -7.40 -2.89
CA LYS A 180 -28.98 -8.35 -3.88
C LYS A 180 -27.88 -9.31 -4.37
N LEU A 181 -26.65 -8.82 -4.47
CA LEU A 181 -25.48 -9.58 -4.93
C LEU A 181 -24.63 -10.14 -3.78
N SER A 182 -25.16 -10.21 -2.56
CA SER A 182 -24.36 -10.46 -1.35
C SER A 182 -23.56 -11.76 -1.41
N GLU A 183 -24.14 -12.82 -1.98
CA GLU A 183 -23.49 -14.13 -2.08
C GLU A 183 -22.21 -14.08 -2.94
N ILE A 184 -22.29 -13.51 -4.14
CA ILE A 184 -21.14 -13.38 -5.04
C ILE A 184 -20.10 -12.44 -4.43
N LEU A 185 -20.54 -11.31 -3.87
CA LEU A 185 -19.64 -10.35 -3.23
C LEU A 185 -18.94 -10.92 -2.00
N HIS A 186 -19.60 -11.80 -1.24
CA HIS A 186 -18.99 -12.51 -0.12
C HIS A 186 -17.88 -13.45 -0.62
N ARG A 187 -18.15 -14.22 -1.69
CA ARG A 187 -17.15 -15.11 -2.28
C ARG A 187 -15.92 -14.36 -2.84
N ILE A 188 -16.13 -13.18 -3.42
CA ILE A 188 -15.05 -12.28 -3.83
C ILE A 188 -14.24 -11.82 -2.62
N THR A 189 -14.93 -11.42 -1.55
CA THR A 189 -14.31 -10.97 -0.29
C THR A 189 -13.49 -12.09 0.35
N ASP A 190 -14.03 -13.31 0.40
CA ASP A 190 -13.34 -14.47 0.96
C ASP A 190 -12.07 -14.79 0.18
N LEU A 191 -12.15 -14.86 -1.15
CA LEU A 191 -10.99 -15.08 -2.01
C LEU A 191 -9.94 -13.99 -1.81
N GLN A 192 -10.35 -12.72 -1.73
CA GLN A 192 -9.41 -11.63 -1.48
C GLN A 192 -8.76 -11.77 -0.10
N ASN A 193 -9.50 -12.15 0.94
CA ASN A 193 -8.94 -12.35 2.27
C ASN A 193 -7.99 -13.56 2.36
N GLU A 194 -8.24 -14.61 1.56
CA GLU A 194 -7.32 -15.76 1.41
C GLU A 194 -5.98 -15.32 0.79
N LEU A 195 -6.00 -14.39 -0.16
CA LEU A 195 -4.79 -13.88 -0.86
C LEU A 195 -4.11 -12.72 -0.12
N PHE A 196 -4.89 -11.85 0.54
CA PHE A 196 -4.47 -10.62 1.19
C PHE A 196 -4.94 -10.61 2.65
N PRO A 197 -4.34 -11.45 3.52
CA PRO A 197 -4.74 -11.56 4.92
C PRO A 197 -4.64 -10.22 5.63
N ASN A 198 -5.62 -9.94 6.49
CA ASN A 198 -5.75 -8.65 7.20
C ASN A 198 -5.75 -7.43 6.27
N GLN A 199 -6.19 -7.59 5.01
CA GLN A 199 -6.17 -6.53 3.98
C GLN A 199 -4.76 -5.98 3.73
N SER A 200 -3.73 -6.80 3.95
CA SER A 200 -2.32 -6.50 3.72
C SER A 200 -1.72 -7.45 2.69
N LEU A 201 -0.52 -7.12 2.21
CA LEU A 201 0.22 -8.00 1.31
C LEU A 201 0.54 -9.33 2.00
N GLN A 202 0.33 -10.43 1.28
CA GLN A 202 0.59 -11.79 1.76
C GLN A 202 2.01 -11.94 2.32
N GLU A 203 3.02 -11.45 1.60
CA GLU A 203 4.44 -11.48 2.00
C GLU A 203 4.77 -10.75 3.32
N ARG A 204 3.83 -9.98 3.88
CA ARG A 204 3.99 -9.28 5.17
C ARG A 204 3.28 -9.97 6.32
N GLN A 205 2.53 -11.04 6.06
CA GLN A 205 1.64 -11.66 7.03
C GLN A 205 1.79 -13.18 7.05
N ALA A 206 1.78 -13.81 5.88
CA ALA A 206 1.88 -15.26 5.75
C ALA A 206 3.31 -15.74 6.02
N ASN A 207 3.43 -16.93 6.65
CA ASN A 207 4.72 -17.58 6.80
C ASN A 207 4.96 -18.56 5.64
N PHE A 208 6.21 -18.67 5.19
CA PHE A 208 6.57 -19.61 4.11
C PHE A 208 6.21 -21.07 4.45
N SER A 209 6.19 -21.43 5.75
CA SER A 209 5.91 -22.78 6.21
C SER A 209 4.52 -23.27 5.79
N GLU A 210 3.53 -22.38 5.70
CA GLU A 210 2.18 -22.70 5.25
C GLU A 210 2.19 -23.27 3.83
N PHE A 211 2.96 -22.65 2.93
CA PHE A 211 3.11 -23.10 1.55
C PHE A 211 4.06 -24.30 1.43
N TYR A 212 5.06 -24.37 2.30
CA TYR A 212 6.03 -25.47 2.32
C TYR A 212 5.39 -26.79 2.73
N LEU A 213 4.38 -26.77 3.61
CA LEU A 213 3.63 -27.97 4.00
C LEU A 213 2.96 -28.66 2.81
N GLU A 214 2.47 -27.89 1.82
CA GLU A 214 1.80 -28.43 0.64
C GLU A 214 2.78 -28.74 -0.50
N ASN A 215 3.82 -27.91 -0.68
CA ASN A 215 4.71 -27.96 -1.86
C ASN A 215 6.08 -28.63 -1.58
N GLY A 216 6.44 -28.80 -0.32
CA GLY A 216 7.70 -29.39 0.13
C GLY A 216 8.93 -28.69 -0.44
N GLU A 217 9.96 -29.49 -0.72
CA GLU A 217 11.27 -29.04 -1.19
C GLU A 217 11.23 -28.32 -2.55
N ASN A 218 10.15 -28.48 -3.32
CA ASN A 218 9.99 -27.84 -4.63
C ASN A 218 9.63 -26.35 -4.55
N LEU A 219 9.14 -25.86 -3.40
CA LEU A 219 8.66 -24.48 -3.26
C LEU A 219 9.77 -23.45 -3.57
N ILE A 220 10.92 -23.58 -2.92
CA ILE A 220 12.01 -22.61 -3.05
C ILE A 220 12.63 -22.63 -4.46
N PRO A 221 12.99 -23.79 -5.05
CA PRO A 221 13.44 -23.84 -6.43
C PRO A 221 12.45 -23.23 -7.43
N MET A 222 11.15 -23.46 -7.25
CA MET A 222 10.13 -22.90 -8.11
C MET A 222 10.09 -21.37 -8.04
N ILE A 223 10.12 -20.80 -6.84
CA ILE A 223 10.17 -19.34 -6.65
C ILE A 223 11.44 -18.76 -7.28
N ILE A 224 12.61 -19.35 -7.00
CA ILE A 224 13.89 -18.87 -7.56
C ILE A 224 13.89 -18.87 -9.09
N ASN A 225 13.33 -19.91 -9.71
CA ASN A 225 13.28 -20.02 -11.17
C ASN A 225 12.34 -18.99 -11.83
N GLN A 226 11.31 -18.53 -11.12
CA GLN A 226 10.35 -17.56 -11.66
C GLN A 226 10.76 -16.11 -11.38
N LEU A 227 11.43 -15.85 -10.26
CA LEU A 227 11.81 -14.50 -9.89
C LEU A 227 12.97 -13.99 -10.71
N LYS A 228 12.79 -12.76 -11.23
CA LYS A 228 13.84 -12.01 -11.92
C LYS A 228 14.22 -10.80 -11.06
N PRO A 229 15.38 -10.82 -10.38
CA PRO A 229 15.76 -9.82 -9.39
C PRO A 229 15.75 -8.36 -9.87
N LEU A 230 15.96 -8.13 -11.16
CA LEU A 230 16.03 -6.79 -11.75
C LEU A 230 14.71 -6.35 -12.41
N GLU A 231 13.70 -7.21 -12.46
CA GLU A 231 12.37 -6.83 -12.96
C GLU A 231 11.56 -6.21 -11.80
N ASN A 232 11.32 -4.90 -11.88
CA ASN A 232 10.59 -4.13 -10.87
C ASN A 232 9.07 -4.32 -11.00
N LYS A 233 8.60 -5.55 -10.85
CA LYS A 233 7.17 -5.91 -10.86
C LYS A 233 6.79 -6.71 -9.63
N PHE A 234 5.49 -6.70 -9.35
CA PHE A 234 4.87 -7.58 -8.38
C PHE A 234 4.53 -8.89 -9.09
N GLU A 235 5.10 -10.01 -8.67
CA GLU A 235 4.89 -11.31 -9.31
C GLU A 235 3.75 -12.08 -8.62
N VAL A 236 2.86 -12.67 -9.41
CA VAL A 236 1.92 -13.69 -8.92
C VAL A 236 2.43 -15.05 -9.35
N ILE A 237 2.83 -15.87 -8.38
CA ILE A 237 3.34 -17.22 -8.61
C ILE A 237 2.23 -18.21 -8.28
N ILE A 238 1.91 -19.07 -9.24
CA ILE A 238 0.93 -20.14 -9.05
C ILE A 238 1.65 -21.36 -8.51
N LEU A 239 1.20 -21.83 -7.34
CA LEU A 239 1.62 -23.08 -6.69
C LEU A 239 0.77 -24.26 -7.19
#